data_AF-A0A7L5YTU1-F1
#
_entry.id   AF-A0A7L5YTU1-F1
#
_cell.length_a   1.000
_cell.length_b   1.000
_cell.length_c   1.000
_cell.angle_alpha   90.00
_cell.angle_beta   90.00
_cell.angle_gamma   90.00
#
_symmetry.space_group_name_H-M   'P 1'
#
loop_
_entity.id
_entity.type
_entity.pdbx_description
1 polymer ?
#
loop_
_entity_poly.entity_id
_entity_poly.type
_entity_poly.pdbx_seq_one_letter_code
_entity_poly.pdbx_strand_id
1 'polypeptide(L)'
;MSTFGPQAVRSVEPDPFKHINYTLGMILGVDHFKQDFAYVTGHDQWQARGLLGYGTICGLQVTARPTGTQSVPGQPDAWEITVTPGAALNPIGQLIRLPTAQCAKVNPWLTRRRDEVLQRVGSPARPARVYVTLCYATCAVDPEPIPGEPCRQEDDLLQPSRLQDDYRLELAWTPPDQAQEDGLRDFVAWLRQIPVIELPDTDSNLRNFVTALRGAAQPQSPPSSPPDFMLGSPPEGIYIPAAAAGEYLRRAFLLWTTELRGLWLGQGETCAGDPPAEACVLLAAVDIPLASNFQVSDTLPVTVDESRRPYVIALRMLQEWVLTGWSGGGGGPLSPLN
;
A
#
# COMPACT_ATOMS: atom_id res chain seq x y z
N MET A 1 36.79 30.62 32.86
CA MET A 1 35.65 30.75 31.94
C MET A 1 35.25 29.34 31.53
N SER A 2 34.16 28.82 32.09
CA SER A 2 33.58 27.52 31.72
C SER A 2 32.23 27.82 31.09
N THR A 3 32.15 27.64 29.78
CA THR A 3 30.91 27.79 29.02
C THR A 3 30.17 26.46 29.15
N PHE A 4 29.10 26.43 29.93
CA PHE A 4 28.17 25.30 29.92
C PHE A 4 27.31 25.43 28.65
N GLY A 5 27.49 24.52 27.70
CA GLY A 5 26.59 24.37 26.56
C GLY A 5 25.46 23.39 26.90
N PRO A 6 24.28 23.50 26.26
CA PRO A 6 23.18 22.56 26.47
C PRO A 6 23.64 21.14 26.11
N GLN A 7 23.46 20.20 27.04
CA GLN A 7 23.60 18.78 26.71
C GLN A 7 22.42 18.38 25.84
N ALA A 8 22.69 17.85 24.65
CA ALA A 8 21.67 17.20 23.85
C ALA A 8 21.08 16.06 24.68
N VAL A 9 19.80 16.17 25.02
CA VAL A 9 19.05 15.07 25.62
C VAL A 9 19.09 13.94 24.59
N ARG A 10 19.76 12.83 24.93
CA ARG A 10 19.67 11.60 24.16
C ARG A 10 18.25 11.07 24.30
N SER A 11 17.36 11.48 23.41
CA SER A 11 16.06 10.82 23.26
C SER A 11 16.33 9.47 22.61
N VAL A 12 16.14 8.39 23.39
CA VAL A 12 16.03 7.05 22.81
C VAL A 12 14.74 7.02 22.00
N GLU A 13 14.79 6.47 20.78
CA GLU A 13 13.59 6.30 19.97
C GLU A 13 12.58 5.41 20.71
N PRO A 14 11.29 5.81 20.79
CA PRO A 14 10.27 5.01 21.46
C PRO A 14 10.15 3.60 20.87
N ASP A 15 10.13 2.60 21.73
CA ASP A 15 9.98 1.19 21.32
C ASP A 15 8.48 0.82 21.21
N PRO A 16 7.94 0.49 20.01
CA PRO A 16 6.51 0.20 19.85
C PRO A 16 6.04 -1.07 20.59
N PHE A 17 6.95 -1.88 21.15
CA PHE A 17 6.62 -3.07 21.94
C PHE A 17 6.73 -2.85 23.45
N LYS A 18 6.98 -1.62 23.89
CA LYS A 18 7.20 -1.27 25.28
C LYS A 18 6.20 -0.21 25.77
N HIS A 19 5.38 -0.56 26.74
CA HIS A 19 4.56 0.42 27.47
C HIS A 19 5.20 0.90 28.77
N ILE A 20 4.67 1.99 29.34
CA ILE A 20 5.15 2.50 30.63
C ILE A 20 4.51 1.72 31.78
N ASN A 21 5.34 1.22 32.70
CA ASN A 21 4.88 0.67 33.98
C ASN A 21 4.71 1.80 35.00
N TYR A 22 3.50 2.36 35.08
CA TYR A 22 3.17 3.44 36.00
C TYR A 22 3.25 2.98 37.46
N THR A 23 4.05 3.67 38.27
CA THR A 23 4.22 3.36 39.70
C THR A 23 3.93 4.57 40.58
N LEU A 24 3.44 4.34 41.80
CA LEU A 24 3.12 5.42 42.73
C LEU A 24 4.39 6.23 43.04
N GLY A 25 4.29 7.56 42.87
CA GLY A 25 5.41 8.48 43.08
C GLY A 25 6.32 8.67 41.87
N MET A 26 6.03 8.05 40.73
CA MET A 26 6.77 8.24 39.49
C MET A 26 6.56 9.65 38.91
N ILE A 27 7.65 10.31 38.52
CA ILE A 27 7.62 11.59 37.81
C ILE A 27 7.48 11.32 36.31
N LEU A 28 6.41 11.82 35.71
CA LEU A 28 6.16 11.69 34.27
C LEU A 28 6.76 12.86 33.50
N GLY A 29 7.25 12.55 32.31
CA GLY A 29 7.88 13.51 31.40
C GLY A 29 7.56 13.14 29.95
N VAL A 30 7.97 13.98 29.00
CA VAL A 30 7.64 13.85 27.58
C VAL A 30 7.97 12.46 27.02
N ASP A 31 9.11 11.88 27.40
CA ASP A 31 9.53 10.57 26.91
C ASP A 31 8.61 9.44 27.35
N HIS A 32 7.99 9.55 28.53
CA HIS A 32 7.00 8.56 29.00
C HIS A 32 5.74 8.59 28.13
N PHE A 33 5.24 9.78 27.78
CA PHE A 33 4.07 9.92 26.91
C PHE A 33 4.38 9.50 25.48
N LYS A 34 5.56 9.85 24.96
CA LYS A 34 6.00 9.40 23.63
C LYS A 34 6.12 7.86 23.56
N GLN A 35 6.65 7.24 24.61
CA GLN A 35 6.77 5.79 24.71
C GLN A 35 5.39 5.09 24.76
N ASP A 36 4.47 5.60 25.58
CA ASP A 36 3.12 5.02 25.69
C ASP A 36 2.31 5.22 24.40
N PHE A 37 2.45 6.38 23.76
CA PHE A 37 1.86 6.66 22.45
C PHE A 37 2.41 5.72 21.36
N ALA A 38 3.73 5.55 21.30
CA ALA A 38 4.37 4.65 20.34
C ALA A 38 3.92 3.19 20.51
N TYR A 39 3.71 2.74 21.74
CA TYR A 39 3.18 1.40 22.02
C TYR A 39 1.75 1.23 21.50
N VAL A 40 0.84 2.15 21.83
CA VAL A 40 -0.56 2.07 21.40
C VAL A 40 -0.66 2.16 19.87
N THR A 41 -0.03 3.17 19.28
CA THR A 41 -0.05 3.37 17.84
C THR A 41 0.65 2.23 17.09
N GLY A 42 1.78 1.72 17.59
CA GLY A 42 2.49 0.60 17.00
C GLY A 42 1.65 -0.70 17.00
N HIS A 43 0.95 -0.98 18.10
CA HIS A 43 0.02 -2.11 18.17
C HIS A 43 -1.16 -1.98 17.22
N ASP A 44 -1.79 -0.80 17.15
CA ASP A 44 -2.91 -0.56 16.23
C ASP A 44 -2.47 -0.72 14.77
N GLN A 45 -1.33 -0.14 14.41
CA GLN A 45 -0.73 -0.25 13.08
C GLN A 45 -0.42 -1.71 12.74
N TRP A 46 0.15 -2.47 13.69
CA TRP A 46 0.49 -3.88 13.48
C TRP A 46 -0.75 -4.75 13.30
N GLN A 47 -1.79 -4.54 14.10
CA GLN A 47 -3.07 -5.22 13.92
C GLN A 47 -3.69 -4.90 12.56
N ALA A 48 -3.70 -3.62 12.17
CA ALA A 48 -4.28 -3.19 10.92
C ALA A 48 -3.59 -3.84 9.72
N ARG A 49 -2.27 -3.67 9.56
CA ARG A 49 -1.55 -4.25 8.41
C ARG A 49 -1.46 -5.78 8.47
N GLY A 50 -1.38 -6.35 9.67
CA GLY A 50 -1.20 -7.78 9.89
C GLY A 50 -2.45 -8.59 9.57
N LEU A 51 -3.63 -8.07 9.94
CA LEU A 51 -4.91 -8.76 9.89
C LEU A 51 -5.81 -8.33 8.72
N LEU A 52 -5.75 -7.05 8.32
CA LEU A 52 -6.63 -6.50 7.29
C LEU A 52 -5.96 -6.37 5.91
N GLY A 53 -4.63 -6.30 5.87
CA GLY A 53 -3.88 -5.85 4.69
C GLY A 53 -3.82 -4.32 4.62
N TYR A 54 -3.66 -3.77 3.42
CA TYR A 54 -3.62 -2.32 3.19
C TYR A 54 -4.27 -1.95 1.86
N GLY A 55 -4.48 -0.66 1.63
CA GLY A 55 -5.03 -0.13 0.39
C GLY A 55 -6.16 0.87 0.60
N THR A 56 -6.90 1.14 -0.46
CA THR A 56 -8.09 2.00 -0.39
C THR A 56 -9.20 1.34 0.46
N ILE A 57 -9.77 2.11 1.38
CA ILE A 57 -10.90 1.66 2.24
C ILE A 57 -12.22 2.20 1.68
N CYS A 58 -12.26 3.48 1.30
CA CYS A 58 -13.42 4.12 0.69
C CYS A 58 -13.00 5.34 -0.14
N GLY A 59 -13.78 5.69 -1.16
CA GLY A 59 -13.52 6.86 -2.00
C GLY A 59 -12.20 6.77 -2.78
N LEU A 60 -11.45 7.88 -2.85
CA LEU A 60 -10.16 7.96 -3.56
C LEU A 60 -10.23 7.56 -5.04
N GLN A 61 -11.38 7.79 -5.69
CA GLN A 61 -11.55 7.44 -7.09
C GLN A 61 -10.64 8.33 -7.95
N VAL A 62 -9.82 7.71 -8.80
CA VAL A 62 -8.96 8.43 -9.74
C VAL A 62 -9.69 8.55 -11.07
N THR A 63 -9.79 9.76 -11.61
CA THR A 63 -10.35 10.00 -12.95
C THR A 63 -9.44 10.93 -13.74
N ALA A 64 -9.32 10.70 -15.04
CA ALA A 64 -8.68 11.62 -15.97
C ALA A 64 -9.76 12.24 -16.85
N ARG A 65 -9.82 13.56 -16.93
CA ARG A 65 -10.83 14.28 -17.72
C ARG A 65 -10.20 15.42 -18.50
N PRO A 66 -10.69 15.72 -19.71
CA PRO A 66 -10.24 16.90 -20.42
C PRO A 66 -10.75 18.17 -19.70
N THR A 67 -9.90 19.19 -19.61
CA THR A 67 -10.26 20.47 -18.99
C THR A 67 -10.77 21.43 -20.06
N GLY A 68 -12.08 21.73 -20.04
CA GLY A 68 -12.74 22.68 -20.95
C GLY A 68 -13.84 22.07 -21.81
N THR A 69 -14.90 22.84 -22.05
CA THR A 69 -15.93 22.51 -23.05
C THR A 69 -15.43 22.98 -24.41
N GLN A 70 -15.09 22.04 -25.29
CA GLN A 70 -14.48 22.25 -26.61
C GLN A 70 -12.98 22.54 -26.55
N SER A 71 -12.21 21.66 -27.18
CA SER A 71 -10.79 21.78 -27.45
C SER A 71 -10.52 23.05 -28.25
N VAL A 72 -10.15 24.13 -27.57
CA VAL A 72 -9.52 25.29 -28.22
C VAL A 72 -8.08 24.89 -28.53
N PRO A 73 -7.66 24.82 -29.81
CA PRO A 73 -6.29 24.47 -30.16
C PRO A 73 -5.31 25.45 -29.49
N GLY A 74 -4.33 24.93 -28.75
CA GLY A 74 -3.31 25.74 -28.08
C GLY A 74 -3.61 26.13 -26.63
N GLN A 75 -4.67 25.58 -25.99
CA GLN A 75 -4.88 25.78 -24.56
C GLN A 75 -4.01 24.80 -23.73
N PRO A 76 -3.14 25.28 -22.84
CA PRO A 76 -2.11 24.46 -22.20
C PRO A 76 -2.63 23.47 -21.15
N ASP A 77 -3.89 23.54 -20.71
CA ASP A 77 -4.44 22.69 -19.64
C ASP A 77 -5.45 21.68 -20.19
N ALA A 78 -5.10 20.87 -21.18
CA ALA A 78 -6.06 19.99 -21.86
C ALA A 78 -6.59 18.83 -20.99
N TRP A 79 -5.84 18.39 -19.97
CA TRP A 79 -6.22 17.26 -19.12
C TRP A 79 -5.94 17.50 -17.64
N GLU A 80 -6.85 17.01 -16.80
CA GLU A 80 -6.79 17.03 -15.34
C GLU A 80 -7.00 15.62 -14.79
N ILE A 81 -6.17 15.24 -13.82
CA ILE A 81 -6.34 14.03 -13.02
C ILE A 81 -6.97 14.45 -11.69
N THR A 82 -8.12 13.87 -11.36
CA THR A 82 -8.86 14.15 -10.13
C THR A 82 -8.87 12.93 -9.22
N VAL A 83 -8.65 13.14 -7.93
CA VAL A 83 -8.83 12.13 -6.87
C VAL A 83 -9.94 12.59 -5.94
N THR A 84 -10.99 11.79 -5.79
CA THR A 84 -12.13 12.13 -4.91
C THR A 84 -11.78 11.95 -3.43
N PRO A 85 -12.50 12.62 -2.49
CA PRO A 85 -12.32 12.39 -1.06
C PRO A 85 -12.45 10.92 -0.68
N GLY A 86 -11.73 10.51 0.35
CA GLY A 86 -11.74 9.11 0.79
C GLY A 86 -10.69 8.82 1.85
N ALA A 87 -10.47 7.53 2.09
CA ALA A 87 -9.50 7.04 3.06
C ALA A 87 -8.77 5.79 2.57
N ALA A 88 -7.53 5.64 3.02
CA ALA A 88 -6.70 4.47 2.79
C ALA A 88 -5.99 4.03 4.07
N LEU A 89 -5.63 2.76 4.13
CA LEU A 89 -4.67 2.21 5.07
C LEU A 89 -3.35 2.01 4.31
N ASN A 90 -2.24 2.55 4.79
CA ASN A 90 -0.93 2.33 4.16
C ASN A 90 -0.28 1.02 4.64
N PRO A 91 0.80 0.55 4.00
CA PRO A 91 1.44 -0.73 4.35
C PRO A 91 2.02 -0.78 5.77
N ILE A 92 2.34 0.38 6.37
CA ILE A 92 2.79 0.49 7.77
C ILE A 92 1.62 0.32 8.75
N GLY A 93 0.37 0.54 8.31
CA GLY A 93 -0.84 0.44 9.13
C GLY A 93 -1.41 1.79 9.56
N GLN A 94 -0.98 2.89 8.93
CA GLN A 94 -1.48 4.24 9.19
C GLN A 94 -2.70 4.54 8.33
N LEU A 95 -3.70 5.18 8.93
CA LEU A 95 -4.87 5.70 8.21
C LEU A 95 -4.51 7.04 7.54
N ILE A 96 -4.82 7.15 6.26
CA ILE A 96 -4.66 8.36 5.47
C ILE A 96 -6.04 8.86 5.09
N ARG A 97 -6.35 10.11 5.43
CA ARG A 97 -7.59 10.76 5.08
C ARG A 97 -7.36 11.82 4.01
N LEU A 98 -8.10 11.72 2.90
CA LEU A 98 -8.20 12.76 1.89
C LEU A 98 -9.57 13.46 2.04
N PRO A 99 -9.63 14.63 2.71
CA PRO A 99 -10.92 15.25 3.07
C PRO A 99 -11.60 15.94 1.88
N THR A 100 -10.84 16.37 0.88
CA THR A 100 -11.32 17.16 -0.26
C THR A 100 -10.78 16.60 -1.56
N ALA A 101 -11.53 16.79 -2.65
CA ALA A 101 -11.09 16.37 -3.97
C ALA A 101 -9.81 17.13 -4.34
N GLN A 102 -8.85 16.43 -4.93
CA GLN A 102 -7.59 16.99 -5.40
C GLN A 102 -7.51 16.89 -6.91
N CYS A 103 -6.99 17.93 -7.54
CA CYS A 103 -6.87 18.04 -8.98
C CYS A 103 -5.41 18.33 -9.37
N ALA A 104 -4.90 17.56 -10.33
CA ALA A 104 -3.57 17.75 -10.90
C ALA A 104 -3.67 17.99 -12.41
N LYS A 105 -3.25 19.19 -12.84
CA LYS A 105 -3.16 19.52 -14.26
C LYS A 105 -1.94 18.84 -14.89
N VAL A 106 -2.16 18.05 -15.93
CA VAL A 106 -1.13 17.15 -16.49
C VAL A 106 -0.02 17.91 -17.21
N ASN A 107 -0.37 18.83 -18.11
CA ASN A 107 0.61 19.59 -18.90
C ASN A 107 1.51 20.52 -18.05
N PRO A 108 0.99 21.27 -17.06
CA PRO A 108 1.85 22.00 -16.12
C PRO A 108 2.82 21.08 -15.36
N TRP A 109 2.39 19.88 -14.99
CA TRP A 109 3.24 18.89 -14.33
C TRP A 109 4.36 18.38 -15.27
N LEU A 110 4.02 18.03 -16.52
CA LEU A 110 4.99 17.61 -17.56
C LEU A 110 6.00 18.72 -17.86
N THR A 111 5.53 19.96 -18.01
CA THR A 111 6.37 21.11 -18.35
C THR A 111 7.40 21.40 -17.25
N ARG A 112 7.01 21.29 -15.98
CA ARG A 112 7.91 21.47 -14.84
C ARG A 112 8.99 20.38 -14.76
N ARG A 113 8.76 19.21 -15.39
CA ARG A 113 9.63 18.03 -15.37
C ARG A 113 10.16 17.68 -16.77
N ARG A 114 10.33 18.67 -17.64
CA ARG A 114 10.68 18.47 -19.06
C ARG A 114 11.89 17.56 -19.26
N ASP A 115 12.94 17.74 -18.47
CA ASP A 115 14.16 16.94 -18.59
C ASP A 115 13.92 15.45 -18.25
N GLU A 116 13.10 15.18 -17.23
CA GLU A 116 12.70 13.82 -16.85
C GLU A 116 11.83 13.18 -17.93
N VAL A 117 10.91 13.94 -18.53
CA VAL A 117 10.06 13.48 -19.65
C VAL A 117 10.94 13.07 -20.84
N LEU A 118 11.92 13.91 -21.21
CA LEU A 118 12.83 13.61 -22.32
C LEU A 118 13.64 12.34 -22.09
N GLN A 119 14.13 12.12 -20.87
CA GLN A 119 14.90 10.93 -20.51
C GLN A 119 14.07 9.65 -20.53
N ARG A 120 12.81 9.71 -20.08
CA ARG A 120 11.97 8.52 -19.90
C ARG A 120 11.22 8.09 -21.15
N VAL A 121 10.82 9.05 -21.98
CA VAL A 121 9.88 8.81 -23.07
C VAL A 121 10.57 8.55 -24.41
N GLY A 122 11.78 9.09 -24.60
CA GLY A 122 12.59 8.91 -25.81
C GLY A 122 12.01 9.57 -27.07
N SER A 123 12.61 9.25 -28.23
CA SER A 123 12.20 9.71 -29.56
C SER A 123 12.06 8.53 -30.52
N PRO A 124 10.89 8.31 -31.16
CA PRO A 124 9.65 9.07 -31.02
C PRO A 124 9.02 8.91 -29.63
N ALA A 125 8.23 9.91 -29.22
CA ALA A 125 7.66 9.94 -27.89
C ALA A 125 6.70 8.75 -27.66
N ARG A 126 7.03 7.91 -26.69
CA ARG A 126 6.13 6.88 -26.16
C ARG A 126 5.09 7.50 -25.20
N PRO A 127 4.00 6.81 -24.86
CA PRO A 127 3.15 7.25 -23.77
C PRO A 127 3.95 7.35 -22.46
N ALA A 128 3.77 8.45 -21.72
CA ALA A 128 4.33 8.61 -20.39
C ALA A 128 3.45 7.88 -19.37
N ARG A 129 4.00 6.87 -18.69
CA ARG A 129 3.31 6.20 -17.59
C ARG A 129 3.73 6.81 -16.26
N VAL A 130 2.76 7.29 -15.50
CA VAL A 130 2.93 7.87 -14.16
C VAL A 130 2.01 7.18 -13.17
N TYR A 131 2.28 7.34 -11.89
CA TYR A 131 1.56 6.67 -10.81
C TYR A 131 1.00 7.71 -9.85
N VAL A 132 -0.28 7.57 -9.53
CA VAL A 132 -0.96 8.38 -8.50
C VAL A 132 -0.72 7.67 -7.18
N THR A 133 0.04 8.30 -6.29
CA THR A 133 0.50 7.72 -5.03
C THR A 133 0.01 8.54 -3.85
N LEU A 134 -0.41 7.85 -2.78
CA LEU A 134 -0.90 8.48 -1.56
C LEU A 134 -0.07 7.98 -0.36
N CYS A 135 0.64 8.88 0.29
CA CYS A 135 1.45 8.58 1.48
C CYS A 135 0.91 9.33 2.70
N TYR A 136 1.08 8.74 3.89
CA TYR A 136 0.83 9.44 5.14
C TYR A 136 1.86 10.57 5.33
N ALA A 137 1.41 11.69 5.88
CA ALA A 137 2.26 12.78 6.32
C ALA A 137 1.76 13.32 7.65
N THR A 138 2.56 14.15 8.30
CA THR A 138 2.11 14.95 9.45
C THR A 138 2.41 16.40 9.19
N CYS A 139 1.54 17.27 9.68
CA CYS A 139 1.74 18.71 9.68
C CYS A 139 1.78 19.21 11.11
N ALA A 140 2.78 20.03 11.44
CA ALA A 140 2.88 20.65 12.75
C ALA A 140 1.94 21.86 12.81
N VAL A 141 1.01 21.86 13.77
CA VAL A 141 -0.07 22.85 13.88
C VAL A 141 -0.16 23.42 15.29
N ASP A 142 -1.02 24.43 15.44
CA ASP A 142 -1.33 25.11 16.70
C ASP A 142 -0.07 25.64 17.41
N PRO A 143 0.54 26.71 16.89
CA PRO A 143 1.70 27.33 17.53
C PRO A 143 1.32 27.86 18.93
N GLU A 144 2.04 27.41 19.96
CA GLU A 144 1.88 27.87 21.33
C GLU A 144 3.16 28.56 21.83
N PRO A 145 3.05 29.56 22.73
CA PRO A 145 4.22 30.18 23.35
C PRO A 145 5.00 29.22 24.23
N ILE A 146 6.31 29.12 24.01
CA ILE A 146 7.24 28.39 24.87
C ILE A 146 8.06 29.36 25.73
N PRO A 147 8.49 28.94 26.94
CA PRO A 147 9.37 29.76 27.77
C PRO A 147 10.67 30.10 27.02
N GLY A 148 10.91 31.40 26.82
CA GLY A 148 12.12 31.88 26.17
C GLY A 148 13.34 31.87 27.10
N GLU A 149 14.49 31.47 26.58
CA GLU A 149 15.77 31.84 27.18
C GLU A 149 16.02 33.35 26.94
N PRO A 150 16.71 34.05 27.86
CA PRO A 150 17.04 35.45 27.64
C PRO A 150 17.88 35.57 26.36
N CYS A 151 17.41 36.39 25.40
CA CYS A 151 18.02 36.72 24.09
C CYS A 151 17.48 36.01 22.82
N ARG A 152 16.31 35.36 22.83
CA ARG A 152 15.63 34.93 21.58
C ARG A 152 14.72 36.02 20.97
N GLN A 153 14.54 35.97 19.65
CA GLN A 153 13.60 36.82 18.90
C GLN A 153 12.15 36.33 19.14
N GLU A 154 11.15 37.20 18.99
CA GLU A 154 9.74 36.86 19.27
C GLU A 154 9.22 35.67 18.44
N ASP A 155 9.66 35.53 17.19
CA ASP A 155 9.29 34.40 16.32
C ASP A 155 9.83 33.04 16.81
N ASP A 156 10.91 33.04 17.60
CA ASP A 156 11.48 31.82 18.19
C ASP A 156 10.77 31.39 19.50
N LEU A 157 9.76 32.16 19.94
CA LEU A 157 8.97 31.89 21.14
C LEU A 157 7.72 31.07 20.86
N LEU A 158 7.39 30.83 19.59
CA LEU A 158 6.27 29.97 19.21
C LEU A 158 6.80 28.62 18.72
N GLN A 159 6.22 27.54 19.23
CA GLN A 159 6.46 26.18 18.73
C GLN A 159 5.14 25.48 18.49
N PRO A 160 5.05 24.62 17.46
CA PRO A 160 3.86 23.79 17.26
C PRO A 160 3.58 22.93 18.49
N SER A 161 2.36 23.00 19.01
CA SER A 161 1.92 22.18 20.15
C SER A 161 1.33 20.84 19.72
N ARG A 162 0.90 20.71 18.46
CA ARG A 162 0.23 19.51 17.94
C ARG A 162 0.81 19.06 16.60
N LEU A 163 0.68 17.76 16.36
CA LEU A 163 0.84 17.16 15.04
C LEU A 163 -0.55 16.75 14.54
N GLN A 164 -0.88 17.13 13.33
CA GLN A 164 -2.09 16.74 12.64
C GLN A 164 -1.75 15.73 11.54
N ASP A 165 -2.58 14.68 11.44
CA ASP A 165 -2.54 13.77 10.29
C ASP A 165 -2.74 14.55 8.99
N ASP A 166 -1.88 14.27 8.03
CA ASP A 166 -1.91 14.86 6.70
C ASP A 166 -1.58 13.79 5.66
N TYR A 167 -1.52 14.19 4.40
CA TYR A 167 -1.23 13.30 3.28
C TYR A 167 -0.30 13.95 2.28
N ARG A 168 0.40 13.10 1.53
CA ARG A 168 1.13 13.48 0.32
C ARG A 168 0.53 12.73 -0.85
N LEU A 169 -0.14 13.45 -1.75
CA LEU A 169 -0.73 12.93 -2.98
C LEU A 169 0.10 13.40 -4.18
N GLU A 170 0.73 12.48 -4.90
CA GLU A 170 1.71 12.80 -5.93
C GLU A 170 1.52 11.99 -7.22
N LEU A 171 1.81 12.64 -8.35
CA LEU A 171 2.13 11.96 -9.60
C LEU A 171 3.63 11.63 -9.60
N ALA A 172 3.96 10.34 -9.60
CA ALA A 172 5.31 9.83 -9.55
C ALA A 172 5.65 9.03 -10.82
N TRP A 173 6.93 8.98 -11.20
CA TRP A 173 7.38 8.16 -12.33
C TRP A 173 7.60 6.68 -11.98
N THR A 174 7.80 6.41 -10.69
CA THR A 174 8.05 5.06 -10.17
C THR A 174 6.83 4.70 -9.32
N PRO A 175 6.27 3.48 -9.44
CA PRO A 175 5.22 3.04 -8.54
C PRO A 175 5.76 2.96 -7.11
N PRO A 176 4.89 3.06 -6.09
CA PRO A 176 5.30 2.74 -4.73
C PRO A 176 5.64 1.25 -4.67
N ASP A 177 6.50 0.89 -3.72
CA ASP A 177 6.76 -0.51 -3.42
C ASP A 177 5.47 -1.17 -2.89
N GLN A 178 5.17 -2.36 -3.39
CA GLN A 178 3.98 -3.16 -3.09
C GLN A 178 4.32 -4.66 -3.11
N ALA A 179 5.56 -5.03 -2.80
CA ALA A 179 6.04 -6.40 -2.85
C ALA A 179 5.17 -7.36 -2.02
N GLN A 180 4.66 -6.91 -0.86
CA GLN A 180 3.79 -7.74 -0.03
C GLN A 180 2.42 -8.01 -0.68
N GLU A 181 1.80 -7.00 -1.28
CA GLU A 181 0.52 -7.16 -1.99
C GLU A 181 0.69 -7.99 -3.26
N ASP A 182 1.75 -7.74 -4.03
CA ASP A 182 2.07 -8.52 -5.23
C ASP A 182 2.25 -9.99 -4.87
N GLY A 183 3.08 -10.30 -3.86
CA GLY A 183 3.29 -11.66 -3.39
C GLY A 183 2.02 -12.37 -2.93
N LEU A 184 1.13 -11.66 -2.23
CA LEU A 184 -0.17 -12.20 -1.84
C LEU A 184 -1.03 -12.54 -3.08
N ARG A 185 -1.08 -11.64 -4.07
CA ARG A 185 -1.84 -11.85 -5.30
C ARG A 185 -1.28 -12.99 -6.12
N ASP A 186 0.04 -13.10 -6.25
CA ASP A 186 0.70 -14.15 -7.01
C ASP A 186 0.51 -15.51 -6.35
N PHE A 187 0.62 -15.59 -5.02
CA PHE A 187 0.31 -16.82 -4.27
C PHE A 187 -1.13 -17.29 -4.53
N VAL A 188 -2.11 -16.39 -4.45
CA VAL A 188 -3.53 -16.72 -4.69
C VAL A 188 -3.76 -17.07 -6.16
N ALA A 189 -3.19 -16.32 -7.10
CA ALA A 189 -3.33 -16.57 -8.53
C ALA A 189 -2.75 -17.92 -8.94
N TRP A 190 -1.58 -18.29 -8.39
CA TRP A 190 -0.95 -19.58 -8.58
C TRP A 190 -1.81 -20.71 -8.00
N LEU A 191 -2.33 -20.56 -6.78
CA LEU A 191 -3.17 -21.56 -6.13
C LEU A 191 -4.47 -21.81 -6.92
N ARG A 192 -5.07 -20.75 -7.51
CA ARG A 192 -6.27 -20.85 -8.33
C ARG A 192 -6.07 -21.58 -9.66
N GLN A 193 -4.83 -21.74 -10.12
CA GLN A 193 -4.52 -22.53 -11.33
C GLN A 193 -4.58 -24.04 -11.06
N ILE A 194 -4.52 -24.48 -9.79
CA ILE A 194 -4.55 -25.90 -9.46
C ILE A 194 -5.97 -26.44 -9.60
N PRO A 195 -6.21 -27.43 -10.49
CA PRO A 195 -7.52 -28.00 -10.67
C PRO A 195 -7.99 -28.78 -9.43
N VAL A 196 -9.23 -28.50 -9.02
CA VAL A 196 -9.96 -29.28 -8.02
C VAL A 196 -10.71 -30.39 -8.74
N ILE A 197 -10.37 -31.66 -8.48
CA ILE A 197 -10.95 -32.81 -9.19
C ILE A 197 -11.35 -33.94 -8.23
N GLU A 198 -12.20 -34.83 -8.72
CA GLU A 198 -12.53 -36.08 -8.03
C GLU A 198 -11.34 -37.05 -8.08
N LEU A 199 -10.62 -37.17 -6.97
CA LEU A 199 -9.53 -38.13 -6.79
C LEU A 199 -9.42 -38.58 -5.34
N PRO A 200 -8.81 -39.73 -5.03
CA PRO A 200 -8.57 -40.16 -3.66
C PRO A 200 -7.64 -39.19 -2.93
N ASP A 201 -8.03 -38.79 -1.72
CA ASP A 201 -7.13 -38.07 -0.83
C ASP A 201 -6.06 -39.03 -0.27
N THR A 202 -4.78 -38.66 -0.41
CA THR A 202 -3.65 -39.47 0.06
C THR A 202 -2.54 -38.58 0.58
N ASP A 203 -1.78 -39.08 1.56
CA ASP A 203 -0.60 -38.39 2.10
C ASP A 203 0.44 -38.06 1.02
N SER A 204 0.51 -38.85 -0.05
CA SER A 204 1.39 -38.57 -1.17
C SER A 204 0.94 -37.34 -1.95
N ASN A 205 -0.36 -37.21 -2.21
CA ASN A 205 -0.92 -36.07 -2.94
C ASN A 205 -0.72 -34.77 -2.16
N LEU A 206 -1.00 -34.80 -0.84
CA LEU A 206 -0.81 -33.63 0.01
C LEU A 206 0.66 -33.21 0.10
N ARG A 207 1.58 -34.17 0.23
CA ARG A 207 3.04 -33.88 0.23
C ARG A 207 3.51 -33.30 -1.10
N ASN A 208 3.07 -33.85 -2.22
CA ASN A 208 3.42 -33.35 -3.55
C ASN A 208 2.91 -31.92 -3.74
N PHE A 209 1.66 -31.64 -3.33
CA PHE A 209 1.08 -30.30 -3.33
C PHE A 209 1.89 -29.29 -2.51
N VAL A 210 2.25 -29.63 -1.26
CA VAL A 210 3.07 -28.75 -0.41
C VAL A 210 4.47 -28.55 -0.98
N THR A 211 5.06 -29.59 -1.58
CA THR A 211 6.38 -29.51 -2.21
C THR A 211 6.35 -28.59 -3.42
N ALA A 212 5.30 -28.66 -4.24
CA ALA A 212 5.10 -27.77 -5.37
C ALA A 212 4.98 -26.30 -4.94
N LEU A 213 4.22 -26.01 -3.88
CA LEU A 213 4.11 -24.66 -3.31
C LEU A 213 5.46 -24.10 -2.86
N ARG A 214 6.24 -24.88 -2.11
CA ARG A 214 7.59 -24.45 -1.67
C ARG A 214 8.55 -24.27 -2.84
N GLY A 215 8.44 -25.11 -3.87
CA GLY A 215 9.23 -24.99 -5.08
C GLY A 215 8.92 -23.70 -5.85
N ALA A 216 7.64 -23.34 -5.96
CA ALA A 216 7.20 -22.11 -6.62
C ALA A 216 7.66 -20.84 -5.88
N ALA A 217 7.81 -20.93 -4.55
CA ALA A 217 8.30 -19.83 -3.72
C ALA A 217 9.84 -19.70 -3.66
N GLN A 218 10.59 -20.44 -4.48
CA GLN A 218 12.05 -20.27 -4.56
C GLN A 218 12.41 -19.14 -5.53
N PRO A 219 13.40 -18.28 -5.19
CA PRO A 219 13.82 -17.20 -6.07
C PRO A 219 14.45 -17.77 -7.34
N GLN A 220 14.07 -17.24 -8.49
CA GLN A 220 14.67 -17.64 -9.76
C GLN A 220 16.14 -17.17 -9.82
N SER A 221 16.98 -17.97 -10.50
CA SER A 221 18.38 -17.64 -10.75
C SER A 221 18.58 -17.25 -12.23
N PRO A 222 19.26 -16.12 -12.53
CA PRO A 222 19.76 -15.11 -11.60
C PRO A 222 18.63 -14.30 -10.94
N PRO A 223 18.81 -13.82 -9.70
CA PRO A 223 17.75 -13.11 -8.97
C PRO A 223 17.39 -11.79 -9.67
N SER A 224 16.10 -11.55 -9.88
CA SER A 224 15.57 -10.20 -10.10
C SER A 224 15.62 -9.42 -8.78
N SER A 225 15.73 -8.10 -8.85
CA SER A 225 15.59 -7.22 -7.68
C SER A 225 14.40 -6.29 -7.88
N PRO A 226 13.35 -6.36 -7.04
CA PRO A 226 13.14 -7.36 -5.97
C PRO A 226 12.90 -8.79 -6.49
N PRO A 227 13.15 -9.83 -5.67
CA PRO A 227 12.88 -11.20 -6.04
C PRO A 227 11.38 -11.39 -6.24
N ASP A 228 11.02 -11.88 -7.42
CA ASP A 228 9.65 -12.26 -7.74
C ASP A 228 9.51 -13.78 -7.55
N PHE A 229 8.42 -14.20 -6.93
CA PHE A 229 8.20 -15.57 -6.48
C PHE A 229 6.82 -16.05 -6.98
N MET A 230 6.59 -17.36 -7.04
CA MET A 230 5.38 -17.95 -7.63
C MET A 230 5.25 -17.69 -9.15
N LEU A 231 6.37 -17.42 -9.82
CA LEU A 231 6.45 -17.26 -11.27
C LEU A 231 6.15 -18.57 -12.00
N GLY A 232 5.15 -18.52 -12.90
CA GLY A 232 4.78 -19.63 -13.78
C GLY A 232 3.54 -20.40 -13.33
N SER A 233 3.30 -21.53 -13.98
CA SER A 233 2.17 -22.41 -13.67
C SER A 233 2.55 -23.50 -12.68
N PRO A 234 1.59 -24.02 -11.89
CA PRO A 234 1.80 -25.20 -11.07
C PRO A 234 2.33 -26.37 -11.91
N PRO A 235 3.21 -27.23 -11.37
CA PRO A 235 3.67 -28.42 -12.07
C PRO A 235 2.51 -29.30 -12.54
N GLU A 236 2.67 -29.94 -13.69
CA GLU A 236 1.70 -30.93 -14.16
C GLU A 236 1.53 -32.06 -13.14
N GLY A 237 0.31 -32.56 -13.00
CA GLY A 237 0.01 -33.66 -12.07
C GLY A 237 -0.29 -33.22 -10.63
N ILE A 238 -0.27 -31.91 -10.33
CA ILE A 238 -0.75 -31.37 -9.05
C ILE A 238 -2.25 -31.13 -9.13
N TYR A 239 -2.99 -31.73 -8.20
CA TYR A 239 -4.45 -31.66 -8.11
C TYR A 239 -4.88 -31.47 -6.65
N ILE A 240 -6.03 -30.85 -6.44
CA ILE A 240 -6.69 -30.79 -5.14
C ILE A 240 -7.87 -31.79 -5.15
N PRO A 241 -7.88 -32.81 -4.27
CA PRO A 241 -9.04 -33.70 -4.12
C PRO A 241 -10.27 -32.90 -3.69
N ALA A 242 -11.37 -32.99 -4.44
CA ALA A 242 -12.61 -32.25 -4.17
C ALA A 242 -13.13 -32.48 -2.75
N ALA A 243 -13.12 -33.74 -2.29
CA ALA A 243 -13.55 -34.11 -0.94
C ALA A 243 -12.66 -33.55 0.19
N ALA A 244 -11.40 -33.20 -0.11
CA ALA A 244 -10.42 -32.71 0.87
C ALA A 244 -9.95 -31.27 0.58
N ALA A 245 -10.64 -30.52 -0.29
CA ALA A 245 -10.21 -29.19 -0.71
C ALA A 245 -9.99 -28.22 0.48
N GLY A 246 -10.83 -28.31 1.51
CA GLY A 246 -10.66 -27.53 2.74
C GLY A 246 -9.35 -27.82 3.48
N GLU A 247 -8.89 -29.07 3.51
CA GLU A 247 -7.62 -29.45 4.14
C GLU A 247 -6.42 -28.92 3.35
N TYR A 248 -6.47 -29.03 2.02
CA TYR A 248 -5.42 -28.53 1.14
C TYR A 248 -5.30 -27.00 1.22
N LEU A 249 -6.42 -26.28 1.21
CA LEU A 249 -6.44 -24.82 1.38
C LEU A 249 -5.93 -24.43 2.77
N ARG A 250 -6.37 -25.12 3.83
CA ARG A 250 -5.85 -24.90 5.19
C ARG A 250 -4.34 -25.08 5.24
N ARG A 251 -3.82 -26.10 4.57
CA ARG A 251 -2.38 -26.36 4.49
C ARG A 251 -1.64 -25.27 3.70
N ALA A 252 -2.21 -24.82 2.59
CA ALA A 252 -1.65 -23.72 1.80
C ALA A 252 -1.59 -22.41 2.60
N PHE A 253 -2.67 -22.06 3.32
CA PHE A 253 -2.71 -20.86 4.14
C PHE A 253 -1.76 -20.92 5.34
N LEU A 254 -1.65 -22.09 5.99
CA LEU A 254 -0.66 -22.27 7.04
C LEU A 254 0.75 -22.06 6.50
N LEU A 255 1.08 -22.66 5.35
CA LEU A 255 2.37 -22.51 4.69
C LEU A 255 2.66 -21.04 4.34
N TRP A 256 1.67 -20.33 3.78
CA TRP A 256 1.78 -18.88 3.52
C TRP A 256 2.14 -18.12 4.79
N THR A 257 1.37 -18.31 5.87
CA THR A 257 1.56 -17.56 7.11
C THR A 257 2.88 -17.87 7.83
N THR A 258 3.33 -19.13 7.83
CA THR A 258 4.48 -19.54 8.65
C THR A 258 5.81 -19.60 7.90
N GLU A 259 5.80 -19.75 6.58
CA GLU A 259 7.01 -19.96 5.79
C GLU A 259 7.16 -18.94 4.66
N LEU A 260 6.09 -18.61 3.92
CA LEU A 260 6.23 -17.90 2.66
C LEU A 260 6.10 -16.38 2.79
N ARG A 261 5.16 -15.86 3.60
CA ARG A 261 4.88 -14.41 3.71
C ARG A 261 6.15 -13.60 4.01
N GLY A 262 7.06 -14.16 4.81
CA GLY A 262 8.33 -13.51 5.17
C GLY A 262 9.31 -13.32 4.00
N LEU A 263 9.13 -14.01 2.88
CA LEU A 263 10.02 -13.93 1.71
C LEU A 263 9.86 -12.63 0.91
N TRP A 264 8.69 -11.97 1.02
CA TRP A 264 8.38 -10.69 0.37
C TRP A 264 8.60 -9.49 1.31
N LEU A 265 9.31 -9.70 2.42
CA LEU A 265 9.72 -8.62 3.31
C LEU A 265 11.03 -7.99 2.84
N GLY A 266 11.17 -6.68 3.04
CA GLY A 266 12.39 -5.95 2.76
C GLY A 266 13.57 -6.37 3.65
N GLN A 267 14.77 -5.94 3.29
CA GLN A 267 15.98 -6.24 4.06
C GLN A 267 15.89 -5.64 5.47
N GLY A 268 15.89 -6.50 6.49
CA GLY A 268 15.80 -6.08 7.90
C GLY A 268 14.36 -6.00 8.44
N GLU A 269 13.36 -6.32 7.64
CA GLU A 269 11.97 -6.41 8.05
C GLU A 269 11.63 -7.81 8.60
N THR A 270 10.68 -7.87 9.52
CA THR A 270 10.17 -9.14 10.05
C THR A 270 8.64 -9.14 10.12
N CYS A 271 8.03 -10.33 10.04
CA CYS A 271 6.60 -10.48 10.30
C CYS A 271 6.22 -10.17 11.78
N ALA A 272 7.21 -9.99 12.66
CA ALA A 272 7.05 -9.83 14.10
C ALA A 272 6.77 -8.39 14.54
N GLY A 273 6.30 -7.53 13.62
CA GLY A 273 5.76 -6.22 13.96
C GLY A 273 6.67 -5.04 13.60
N ASP A 274 7.80 -5.27 12.94
CA ASP A 274 8.56 -4.18 12.32
C ASP A 274 7.73 -3.55 11.19
N PRO A 275 7.78 -2.22 11.02
CA PRO A 275 7.11 -1.56 9.90
C PRO A 275 7.87 -1.86 8.60
N PRO A 276 7.16 -2.15 7.49
CA PRO A 276 7.82 -2.31 6.20
C PRO A 276 8.37 -0.98 5.68
N ALA A 277 9.31 -1.06 4.74
CA ALA A 277 9.81 0.07 3.97
C ALA A 277 8.72 0.65 3.04
N GLU A 278 7.74 -0.17 2.66
CA GLU A 278 6.55 0.26 1.94
C GLU A 278 5.73 1.27 2.79
N ALA A 279 5.55 2.50 2.32
CA ALA A 279 4.89 3.55 3.11
C ALA A 279 3.69 4.23 2.40
N CYS A 280 3.53 3.98 1.11
CA CYS A 280 2.58 4.68 0.25
C CYS A 280 1.65 3.69 -0.46
N VAL A 281 0.45 4.14 -0.79
CA VAL A 281 -0.58 3.36 -1.49
C VAL A 281 -0.62 3.78 -2.96
N LEU A 282 -0.62 2.81 -3.88
CA LEU A 282 -0.91 3.07 -5.29
C LEU A 282 -2.42 3.27 -5.47
N LEU A 283 -2.84 4.41 -6.01
CA LEU A 283 -4.24 4.64 -6.36
C LEU A 283 -4.54 4.27 -7.81
N ALA A 284 -3.64 4.61 -8.73
CA ALA A 284 -3.75 4.21 -10.13
C ALA A 284 -2.42 4.40 -10.87
N ALA A 285 -2.22 3.65 -11.94
CA ALA A 285 -1.32 4.04 -13.02
C ALA A 285 -2.08 4.89 -14.04
N VAL A 286 -1.40 5.86 -14.64
CA VAL A 286 -1.97 6.77 -15.64
C VAL A 286 -1.07 6.76 -16.86
N ASP A 287 -1.62 6.36 -18.00
CA ASP A 287 -0.92 6.40 -19.29
C ASP A 287 -1.30 7.70 -20.00
N ILE A 288 -0.29 8.51 -20.30
CA ILE A 288 -0.42 9.84 -20.88
C ILE A 288 0.19 9.80 -22.29
N PRO A 289 -0.63 9.70 -23.34
CA PRO A 289 -0.14 9.81 -24.71
C PRO A 289 0.46 11.19 -24.94
N LEU A 290 1.66 11.26 -25.51
CA LEU A 290 2.35 12.54 -25.76
C LEU A 290 2.37 12.89 -27.26
N ALA A 291 2.20 14.17 -27.56
CA ALA A 291 2.49 14.75 -28.87
C ALA A 291 3.99 15.05 -29.04
N SER A 292 4.41 15.48 -30.23
CA SER A 292 5.82 15.79 -30.55
C SER A 292 6.42 16.93 -29.72
N ASN A 293 5.57 17.78 -29.13
CA ASN A 293 5.97 18.85 -28.21
C ASN A 293 6.05 18.40 -26.74
N PHE A 294 5.92 17.11 -26.46
CA PHE A 294 5.91 16.50 -25.12
C PHE A 294 4.76 16.99 -24.21
N GLN A 295 3.70 17.53 -24.81
CA GLN A 295 2.41 17.75 -24.14
C GLN A 295 1.48 16.57 -24.37
N VAL A 296 0.39 16.50 -23.61
CA VAL A 296 -0.64 15.48 -23.83
C VAL A 296 -1.16 15.55 -25.27
N SER A 297 -1.36 14.40 -25.90
CA SER A 297 -1.92 14.29 -27.24
C SER A 297 -3.35 14.80 -27.31
N ASP A 298 -3.67 15.59 -28.33
CA ASP A 298 -5.04 16.05 -28.60
C ASP A 298 -5.92 14.96 -29.23
N THR A 299 -5.33 13.85 -29.68
CA THR A 299 -6.03 12.77 -30.41
C THR A 299 -6.24 11.50 -29.61
N LEU A 300 -5.43 11.27 -28.57
CA LEU A 300 -5.48 10.07 -27.74
C LEU A 300 -5.81 10.44 -26.29
N PRO A 301 -6.75 9.74 -25.63
CA PRO A 301 -7.15 10.08 -24.28
C PRO A 301 -6.10 9.65 -23.25
N VAL A 302 -6.04 10.36 -22.13
CA VAL A 302 -5.34 9.90 -20.93
C VAL A 302 -6.16 8.78 -20.30
N THR A 303 -5.53 7.62 -20.04
CA THR A 303 -6.20 6.45 -19.48
C THR A 303 -5.73 6.15 -18.07
N VAL A 304 -6.66 5.69 -17.23
CA VAL A 304 -6.40 5.30 -15.83
C VAL A 304 -6.49 3.77 -15.74
N ASP A 305 -5.46 3.16 -15.16
CA ASP A 305 -5.35 1.73 -14.91
C ASP A 305 -5.25 1.47 -13.40
N GLU A 306 -6.29 0.84 -12.85
CA GLU A 306 -6.38 0.49 -11.43
C GLU A 306 -6.13 -1.01 -11.17
N SER A 307 -5.64 -1.78 -12.16
CA SER A 307 -5.44 -3.24 -12.03
C SER A 307 -4.53 -3.63 -10.85
N ARG A 308 -3.53 -2.79 -10.55
CA ARG A 308 -2.57 -2.97 -9.45
C ARG A 308 -2.92 -2.22 -8.17
N ARG A 309 -4.11 -1.62 -8.09
CA ARG A 309 -4.57 -0.88 -6.91
C ARG A 309 -4.91 -1.85 -5.76
N PRO A 310 -4.27 -1.73 -4.58
CA PRO A 310 -4.71 -2.44 -3.38
C PRO A 310 -5.95 -1.79 -2.77
N TYR A 311 -6.87 -2.61 -2.29
CA TYR A 311 -8.06 -2.16 -1.58
C TYR A 311 -8.51 -3.21 -0.56
N VAL A 312 -9.12 -2.73 0.51
CA VAL A 312 -9.66 -3.57 1.58
C VAL A 312 -11.16 -3.37 1.63
N ILE A 313 -11.91 -4.47 1.60
CA ILE A 313 -13.36 -4.44 1.80
C ILE A 313 -13.71 -4.88 3.22
N ALA A 314 -14.77 -4.31 3.78
CA ALA A 314 -15.22 -4.66 5.11
C ALA A 314 -15.58 -6.16 5.20
N LEU A 315 -15.24 -6.79 6.33
CA LEU A 315 -15.60 -8.21 6.58
C LEU A 315 -17.10 -8.45 6.43
N ARG A 316 -17.95 -7.48 6.78
CA ARG A 316 -19.39 -7.57 6.57
C ARG A 316 -19.76 -7.73 5.10
N MET A 317 -19.08 -7.03 4.19
CA MET A 317 -19.31 -7.19 2.75
C MET A 317 -18.88 -8.57 2.26
N LEU A 318 -17.74 -9.09 2.74
CA LEU A 318 -17.30 -10.46 2.46
C LEU A 318 -18.27 -11.51 2.99
N GLN A 319 -18.79 -11.32 4.21
CA GLN A 319 -19.81 -12.19 4.79
C GLN A 319 -21.07 -12.20 3.93
N GLU A 320 -21.59 -11.03 3.56
CA GLU A 320 -22.75 -10.93 2.67
C GLU A 320 -22.49 -11.61 1.33
N TRP A 321 -21.32 -11.37 0.71
CA TRP A 321 -20.93 -12.01 -0.55
C TRP A 321 -20.94 -13.54 -0.47
N VAL A 322 -20.39 -14.12 0.60
CA VAL A 322 -20.35 -15.57 0.82
C VAL A 322 -21.75 -16.12 1.09
N LEU A 323 -22.57 -15.41 1.87
CA LEU A 323 -23.92 -15.85 2.26
C LEU A 323 -24.93 -15.78 1.11
N THR A 324 -24.84 -14.76 0.25
CA THR A 324 -25.76 -14.63 -0.91
C THR A 324 -25.40 -15.56 -2.06
N GLY A 325 -24.22 -16.19 -2.00
CA GLY A 325 -23.73 -17.15 -2.98
C GLY A 325 -23.44 -16.53 -4.34
N TRP A 326 -22.56 -17.17 -5.10
CA TRP A 326 -22.42 -16.92 -6.52
C TRP A 326 -23.40 -17.84 -7.25
N SER A 327 -24.48 -17.30 -7.83
CA SER A 327 -25.38 -18.04 -8.73
C SER A 327 -24.78 -18.22 -10.14
N GLY A 328 -23.50 -18.59 -10.20
CA GLY A 328 -22.71 -18.74 -11.41
C GLY A 328 -22.51 -20.20 -11.81
N GLY A 329 -23.55 -20.81 -12.38
CA GLY A 329 -23.49 -21.92 -13.34
C GLY A 329 -22.79 -23.22 -12.94
N GLY A 330 -23.56 -24.20 -12.44
CA GLY A 330 -23.11 -25.59 -12.32
C GLY A 330 -24.02 -26.53 -11.51
N GLY A 331 -25.26 -26.76 -11.97
CA GLY A 331 -26.02 -28.01 -11.74
C GLY A 331 -26.34 -28.47 -10.32
N GLY A 332 -27.44 -27.98 -9.76
CA GLY A 332 -28.16 -28.65 -8.67
C GLY A 332 -29.24 -27.75 -8.06
N PRO A 333 -30.51 -28.19 -7.92
CA PRO A 333 -31.52 -27.38 -7.25
C PRO A 333 -31.21 -27.36 -5.75
N LEU A 334 -30.75 -26.21 -5.24
CA LEU A 334 -30.78 -25.94 -3.81
C LEU A 334 -32.24 -25.78 -3.41
N SER A 335 -32.77 -26.76 -2.68
CA SER A 335 -34.03 -26.60 -1.95
C SER A 335 -33.90 -25.45 -0.95
N PRO A 336 -34.92 -24.58 -0.82
CA PRO A 336 -34.91 -23.56 0.22
C PRO A 336 -35.14 -24.21 1.58
N LEU A 337 -34.27 -23.92 2.54
CA LEU A 337 -34.54 -24.17 3.95
C LEU A 337 -35.34 -23.00 4.52
N ASN A 338 -36.47 -23.34 5.14
CA ASN A 338 -37.18 -22.51 6.12
C ASN A 338 -36.28 -22.22 7.33
#